data_AF-A0A929G6P2-F1
#
_entry.id   AF-A0A929G6P2-F1
#
_cell.length_a   1.000
_cell.length_b   1.000
_cell.length_c   1.000
_cell.angle_alpha   90.00
_cell.angle_beta   90.00
_cell.angle_gamma   90.00
#
_symmetry.space_group_name_H-M   'P 1'
#
loop_
_entity.id
_entity.type
_entity.pdbx_description
1 polymer ?
#
loop_
_entity_poly.entity_id
_entity_poly.type
_entity_poly.pdbx_seq_one_letter_code
_entity_poly.pdbx_strand_id
1 'polypeptide(L)'
;MKDTFRIFWEALKDFWDELFLLALMNIVTVLLAIPVITLPPALAGLWNVANRVAQGKAIGWSDYFEGFRLYFWKAWGLALLNILMLLIVITNLQFYAPGNAPLEIHPTLSLWMRALWTAVMLLWLTLQMYPLA
;
A
#
# COMPACT_ATOMS: atom_id res chain seq x y z
N MET A 1 -9.11 42.84 -7.74
CA MET A 1 -9.88 41.73 -8.37
C MET A 1 -9.06 40.97 -9.42
N LYS A 2 -8.41 41.65 -10.39
CA LYS A 2 -7.55 40.97 -11.38
C LYS A 2 -6.35 40.22 -10.75
N ASP A 3 -5.72 40.79 -9.72
CA ASP A 3 -4.57 40.16 -9.05
C ASP A 3 -4.97 38.92 -8.23
N THR A 4 -6.12 38.96 -7.55
CA THR A 4 -6.65 37.81 -6.80
C THR A 4 -6.97 36.64 -7.73
N PHE A 5 -7.53 36.94 -8.91
CA PHE A 5 -7.82 35.93 -9.93
C PHE A 5 -6.54 35.33 -10.52
N ARG A 6 -5.50 36.13 -10.72
CA ARG A 6 -4.19 35.64 -11.20
C ARG A 6 -3.56 34.66 -10.20
N ILE A 7 -3.53 35.00 -8.91
CA ILE A 7 -2.97 34.13 -7.86
C ILE A 7 -3.75 32.82 -7.77
N PHE A 8 -5.08 32.88 -7.85
CA PHE A 8 -5.91 31.68 -7.88
C PHE A 8 -5.61 30.80 -9.09
N TRP A 9 -5.43 31.40 -10.27
CA TRP A 9 -5.10 30.67 -11.49
C TRP A 9 -3.69 30.04 -11.44
N GLU A 10 -2.72 30.76 -10.89
CA GLU A 10 -1.36 30.24 -10.65
C GLU A 10 -1.40 29.04 -9.69
N ALA A 11 -2.12 29.15 -8.56
CA ALA A 11 -2.29 28.04 -7.63
C ALA A 11 -3.01 26.82 -8.25
N LEU A 12 -4.02 27.05 -9.10
CA LEU A 12 -4.71 25.97 -9.82
C LEU A 12 -3.76 25.28 -10.81
N LYS A 13 -2.93 26.05 -11.50
CA LYS A 13 -1.95 25.51 -12.44
C LYS A 13 -0.87 24.71 -11.72
N ASP A 14 -0.33 25.22 -10.62
CA ASP A 14 0.64 24.51 -9.80
C ASP A 14 0.07 23.18 -9.28
N PHE A 15 -1.18 23.19 -8.82
CA PHE A 15 -1.90 21.98 -8.42
C PHE A 15 -2.05 20.98 -9.58
N TRP A 16 -2.37 21.47 -10.79
CA TRP A 16 -2.47 20.63 -11.98
C TRP A 16 -1.13 20.01 -12.37
N ASP A 17 -0.04 20.78 -12.29
CA ASP A 17 1.31 20.32 -12.59
C ASP A 17 1.76 19.25 -11.57
N GLU A 18 1.45 19.41 -10.29
CA GLU A 18 1.68 18.39 -9.26
C GLU A 18 0.85 17.11 -9.48
N LEU A 19 -0.43 17.23 -9.81
CA LEU A 19 -1.27 16.07 -10.14
C LEU A 19 -0.76 15.32 -11.37
N PHE A 20 -0.31 16.04 -12.39
CA PHE A 20 0.28 15.45 -13.58
C PHE A 20 1.57 14.69 -13.23
N LEU A 21 2.41 15.28 -12.37
CA LEU A 21 3.65 14.65 -11.90
C LEU A 21 3.37 13.38 -11.08
N LEU A 22 2.34 13.38 -10.23
CA LEU A 22 1.87 12.16 -9.54
C LEU A 22 1.38 11.08 -10.50
N ALA A 23 0.63 11.47 -11.55
CA ALA A 23 0.17 10.53 -12.57
C ALA A 23 1.36 9.88 -13.30
N LEU A 24 2.38 10.66 -13.65
CA LEU A 24 3.61 10.13 -14.25
C LEU A 24 4.37 9.19 -13.30
N MET A 25 4.45 9.51 -12.01
CA MET A 25 5.07 8.62 -11.02
C MET A 25 4.31 7.30 -10.84
N ASN A 26 2.98 7.30 -10.98
CA ASN A 26 2.20 6.06 -11.01
C ASN A 26 2.57 5.21 -12.22
N ILE A 27 2.70 5.80 -13.41
CA ILE A 27 3.13 5.08 -14.62
C ILE A 27 4.52 4.48 -14.42
N VAL A 28 5.48 5.26 -13.88
CA VAL A 28 6.82 4.77 -13.56
C VAL A 28 6.77 3.63 -12.54
N THR A 29 5.90 3.72 -11.54
CA THR A 29 5.70 2.66 -10.55
C THR A 29 5.18 1.39 -11.20
N VAL A 30 4.25 1.48 -12.15
CA VAL A 30 3.75 0.32 -12.92
C VAL A 30 4.87 -0.29 -13.78
N LEU A 31 5.69 0.52 -14.43
CA LEU A 31 6.84 0.03 -15.21
C LEU A 31 7.88 -0.65 -14.32
N LEU A 32 8.17 -0.07 -13.15
CA LEU A 32 9.03 -0.66 -12.13
C LEU A 32 8.37 -1.81 -11.37
N ALA A 33 7.08 -2.07 -11.55
CA ALA A 33 6.43 -3.26 -11.01
C ALA A 33 6.63 -4.49 -11.91
N ILE A 34 7.05 -4.30 -13.18
CA ILE A 34 7.31 -5.41 -14.12
C ILE A 34 8.42 -6.33 -13.60
N PRO A 35 9.57 -5.81 -13.15
CA PRO A 35 10.48 -6.62 -12.36
C PRO A 35 9.86 -6.75 -10.96
N VAL A 36 9.38 -7.95 -10.62
CA VAL A 36 8.81 -8.28 -9.30
C VAL A 36 9.70 -7.79 -8.15
N ILE A 37 11.02 -7.73 -8.38
CA ILE A 37 12.01 -7.31 -7.41
C ILE A 37 11.89 -5.81 -7.05
N THR A 38 11.49 -4.97 -8.00
CA THR A 38 11.41 -3.52 -7.81
C THR A 38 10.02 -3.05 -7.38
N LEU A 39 9.04 -3.95 -7.28
CA LEU A 39 7.67 -3.64 -6.90
C LEU A 39 7.54 -3.08 -5.47
N PRO A 40 8.06 -3.72 -4.40
CA PRO A 40 7.94 -3.15 -3.05
C PRO A 40 8.65 -1.79 -2.92
N PRO A 41 9.90 -1.61 -3.41
CA PRO A 41 10.57 -0.31 -3.40
C PRO A 41 9.87 0.77 -4.23
N ALA A 42 9.29 0.43 -5.39
CA ALA A 42 8.54 1.37 -6.23
C ALA A 42 7.28 1.88 -5.53
N LEU A 43 6.55 0.98 -4.84
CA LEU A 43 5.40 1.36 -4.02
C LEU A 43 5.82 2.26 -2.84
N ALA A 44 6.95 1.96 -2.18
CA ALA A 44 7.47 2.81 -1.11
C ALA A 44 7.88 4.22 -1.60
N GLY A 45 8.48 4.31 -2.79
CA GLY A 45 8.79 5.59 -3.44
C GLY A 45 7.52 6.40 -3.75
N LEU A 46 6.50 5.76 -4.31
CA LEU A 46 5.21 6.40 -4.59
C LEU A 46 4.51 6.87 -3.31
N TRP A 47 4.56 6.03 -2.26
CA TRP A 47 3.93 6.33 -0.98
C TRP A 47 4.61 7.51 -0.27
N ASN A 48 5.95 7.61 -0.34
CA ASN A 48 6.69 8.76 0.17
C ASN A 48 6.23 10.06 -0.50
N VAL A 49 6.05 10.06 -1.82
CA VAL A 49 5.55 11.23 -2.55
C VAL A 49 4.10 11.52 -2.14
N ALA A 50 3.23 10.52 -2.08
CA ALA A 50 1.83 10.69 -1.66
C ALA A 50 1.71 11.30 -0.25
N ASN A 51 2.56 10.89 0.70
CA ASN A 51 2.59 11.46 2.04
C ASN A 51 3.04 12.94 2.02
N ARG A 52 3.99 13.30 1.16
CA ARG A 52 4.41 14.70 0.98
C ARG A 52 3.29 15.57 0.40
N VAL A 53 2.54 15.07 -0.58
CA VAL A 53 1.35 15.75 -1.12
C VAL A 53 0.30 15.95 -0.04
N ALA A 54 0.04 14.93 0.77
CA ALA A 54 -0.92 15.02 1.88
C ALA A 54 -0.51 16.07 2.93
N GLN A 55 0.80 16.32 3.07
CA GLN A 55 1.36 17.37 3.94
C GLN A 55 1.43 18.76 3.26
N GLY A 56 0.96 18.90 2.02
CA GLY A 56 1.01 20.15 1.25
C GLY A 56 2.43 20.57 0.86
N LYS A 57 3.37 19.62 0.78
CA LYS A 57 4.74 19.88 0.34
C LYS A 57 4.85 19.69 -1.17
N ALA A 58 5.59 20.59 -1.82
CA ALA A 58 5.93 20.45 -3.23
C ALA A 58 6.64 19.12 -3.49
N ILE A 59 6.32 18.50 -4.63
CA ILE A 59 6.81 17.17 -5.01
C ILE A 59 7.70 17.23 -6.24
N GLY A 60 8.75 16.41 -6.24
CA GLY A 60 9.65 16.26 -7.38
C GLY A 60 10.08 14.81 -7.62
N TRP A 61 10.68 14.57 -8.78
CA TRP A 61 11.24 13.27 -9.16
C TRP A 61 12.31 12.78 -8.18
N SER A 62 13.06 13.70 -7.57
CA SER A 62 14.03 13.37 -6.53
C SER A 62 13.39 12.66 -5.34
N ASP A 63 12.20 13.09 -4.92
CA ASP A 63 11.53 12.55 -3.73
C ASP A 63 11.06 11.10 -3.94
N TYR A 64 10.65 10.77 -5.16
CA TYR A 64 10.29 9.41 -5.55
C TYR A 64 11.50 8.47 -5.48
N PHE A 65 12.60 8.82 -6.14
CA PHE A 65 13.79 7.98 -6.18
C PHE A 65 14.57 7.98 -4.85
N GLU A 66 14.48 9.04 -4.07
CA GLU A 66 14.97 9.08 -2.69
C GLU A 66 14.21 8.07 -1.84
N GLY A 67 12.87 8.11 -1.87
CA GLY A 67 12.02 7.13 -1.18
C GLY A 67 12.29 5.69 -1.63
N PHE A 68 12.42 5.47 -2.95
CA PHE A 68 12.74 4.17 -3.53
C PHE A 68 14.04 3.57 -2.96
N ARG A 69 15.10 4.37 -2.88
CA ARG A 69 16.42 3.90 -2.41
C ARG A 69 16.47 3.78 -0.89
N LEU A 70 15.93 4.76 -0.18
CA LEU A 70 15.95 4.81 1.27
C LEU A 70 15.16 3.66 1.91
N TYR A 71 14.00 3.33 1.34
CA TYR A 71 13.12 2.29 1.85
C TYR A 71 13.29 0.94 1.15
N PHE A 72 14.26 0.77 0.24
CA PHE A 72 14.41 -0.45 -0.57
C PHE A 72 14.30 -1.74 0.26
N TRP A 73 15.15 -1.90 1.27
CA TRP A 73 15.15 -3.09 2.12
C TRP A 73 14.01 -3.14 3.13
N LYS A 74 13.55 -1.97 3.61
CA LYS A 74 12.42 -1.89 4.56
C LYS A 74 11.10 -2.29 3.89
N ALA A 75 10.90 -1.90 2.63
CA ALA A 75 9.76 -2.25 1.82
C ALA A 75 9.72 -3.77 1.56
N TRP A 76 10.88 -4.40 1.35
CA TRP A 76 10.98 -5.85 1.28
C TRP A 76 10.62 -6.54 2.59
N GLY A 77 11.03 -6.00 3.74
CA GLY A 77 10.59 -6.50 5.04
C GLY A 77 9.08 -6.45 5.20
N LEU A 78 8.45 -5.32 4.82
CA LEU A 78 6.99 -5.16 4.85
C LEU A 78 6.28 -6.09 3.85
N ALA A 79 6.83 -6.28 2.66
CA ALA A 79 6.29 -7.18 1.65
C ALA A 79 6.34 -8.64 2.11
N LEU A 80 7.48 -9.08 2.66
CA LEU A 80 7.62 -10.43 3.21
C LEU A 80 6.65 -10.66 4.37
N LEU A 81 6.49 -9.67 5.26
CA LEU A 81 5.56 -9.72 6.37
C LEU A 81 4.09 -9.84 5.88
N ASN A 82 3.73 -9.11 4.83
CA ASN A 82 2.43 -9.25 4.18
C ASN A 82 2.21 -10.64 3.59
N ILE A 83 3.21 -11.19 2.88
CA ILE A 83 3.15 -12.54 2.30
C ILE A 83 3.00 -13.59 3.40
N LEU A 84 3.77 -13.48 4.48
CA LEU A 84 3.71 -14.41 5.62
C LEU A 84 2.34 -14.37 6.30
N MET A 85 1.81 -13.18 6.58
CA MET A 85 0.49 -13.03 7.19
C MET A 85 -0.59 -13.65 6.28
N LEU A 86 -0.57 -13.31 4.99
CA LEU A 86 -1.51 -13.85 4.01
C LEU A 86 -1.45 -15.37 3.95
N LEU A 87 -0.25 -15.95 3.94
CA LEU A 87 -0.05 -17.39 3.94
C LEU A 87 -0.62 -18.04 5.21
N ILE A 88 -0.38 -17.45 6.39
CA ILE A 88 -0.93 -17.93 7.66
C ILE A 88 -2.46 -17.91 7.61
N VAL A 89 -3.07 -16.80 7.22
CA VAL A 89 -4.53 -16.65 7.16
C VAL A 89 -5.14 -17.62 6.15
N ILE A 90 -4.63 -17.67 4.93
CA ILE A 90 -5.18 -18.55 3.87
C ILE A 90 -5.06 -20.01 4.29
N THR A 91 -3.90 -20.43 4.81
CA THR A 91 -3.69 -21.81 5.25
C THR A 91 -4.66 -22.18 6.37
N ASN A 92 -4.87 -21.29 7.35
CA ASN A 92 -5.84 -21.53 8.42
C ASN A 92 -7.29 -21.56 7.90
N LEU A 93 -7.67 -20.63 7.02
CA LEU A 93 -9.01 -20.61 6.43
C LEU A 93 -9.32 -21.87 5.61
N GLN A 94 -8.32 -22.39 4.88
CA GLN A 94 -8.42 -23.65 4.14
C GLN A 94 -8.44 -24.87 5.07
N PHE A 95 -7.64 -24.86 6.13
CA PHE A 95 -7.59 -25.95 7.12
C PHE A 95 -8.92 -26.12 7.84
N TYR A 96 -9.59 -25.02 8.21
CA TYR A 96 -10.90 -25.06 8.86
C TYR A 96 -12.07 -25.11 7.88
N ALA A 97 -11.85 -25.25 6.56
CA ALA A 97 -12.94 -25.31 5.58
C ALA A 97 -13.67 -26.67 5.63
N PRO A 98 -15.01 -26.70 5.48
CA PRO A 98 -15.77 -27.95 5.42
C PRO A 98 -15.27 -28.83 4.27
N GLY A 99 -14.96 -30.10 4.55
CA GLY A 99 -14.47 -31.06 3.56
C GLY A 99 -12.94 -31.12 3.36
N ASN A 100 -12.19 -30.10 3.81
CA ASN A 100 -10.73 -30.09 3.80
C ASN A 100 -10.09 -30.38 5.17
N ALA A 101 -10.87 -30.30 6.25
CA ALA A 101 -10.39 -30.53 7.61
C ALA A 101 -9.92 -31.99 7.75
N PRO A 102 -8.63 -32.25 8.07
CA PRO A 102 -8.12 -33.61 8.29
C PRO A 102 -8.68 -34.26 9.55
N LEU A 103 -9.24 -33.44 10.46
CA LEU A 103 -9.82 -33.82 11.73
C LEU A 103 -11.33 -33.54 11.66
N GLU A 104 -12.16 -34.44 12.17
CA GLU A 104 -13.60 -34.21 12.32
C GLU A 104 -13.84 -33.15 13.40
N ILE A 105 -13.80 -31.89 13.00
CA ILE A 105 -14.06 -30.74 13.86
C ILE A 105 -15.56 -30.44 13.83
N HIS A 106 -16.15 -30.18 14.99
CA HIS A 106 -17.55 -29.74 15.08
C HIS A 106 -17.81 -28.52 14.15
N PRO A 107 -18.91 -28.52 13.37
CA PRO A 107 -19.19 -27.46 12.39
C PRO A 107 -19.20 -26.05 13.00
N THR A 108 -19.72 -25.91 14.21
CA THR A 108 -19.78 -24.63 14.93
C THR A 108 -18.38 -24.11 15.26
N LEU A 109 -17.46 -24.98 15.68
CA LEU A 109 -16.10 -24.58 16.04
C LEU A 109 -15.28 -24.19 14.79
N SER A 110 -15.46 -24.90 13.68
CA SER A 110 -14.88 -24.52 12.37
C SER A 110 -15.32 -23.11 11.95
N LEU A 111 -16.61 -22.77 12.09
CA LEU A 111 -17.13 -21.44 11.78
C LEU A 111 -16.47 -20.35 12.63
N TRP A 112 -16.37 -20.56 13.95
CA TRP A 112 -15.73 -19.59 14.85
C TRP A 112 -14.25 -19.40 14.56
N MET A 113 -13.50 -20.46 14.26
CA MET A 113 -12.09 -20.35 13.88
C MET A 113 -11.92 -19.57 12.58
N ARG A 114 -12.75 -19.80 11.57
CA ARG A 114 -12.73 -19.04 10.31
C ARG A 114 -13.10 -17.58 10.54
N ALA A 115 -14.11 -17.30 11.37
CA ALA A 115 -14.48 -15.93 11.73
C ALA A 115 -13.33 -15.21 12.44
N LEU A 116 -12.63 -15.88 13.36
CA LEU A 116 -11.46 -15.34 14.05
C LEU A 116 -10.35 -15.00 13.06
N TRP A 117 -9.96 -15.92 12.18
CA TRP A 117 -8.90 -15.66 11.19
C TRP A 117 -9.29 -14.58 10.17
N THR A 118 -10.58 -14.48 9.84
CA THR A 118 -11.11 -13.37 9.03
C THR A 118 -11.00 -12.04 9.78
N ALA A 119 -11.31 -12.01 11.08
CA ALA A 119 -11.13 -10.83 11.91
C ALA A 119 -9.65 -10.43 12.04
N VAL A 120 -8.73 -11.40 12.18
CA VAL A 120 -7.29 -11.17 12.17
C VAL A 120 -6.83 -10.56 10.85
N MET A 121 -7.34 -11.05 9.71
CA MET A 121 -7.08 -10.46 8.39
C MET A 121 -7.54 -9.00 8.31
N LEU A 122 -8.76 -8.70 8.80
CA LEU A 122 -9.28 -7.33 8.83
C LEU A 122 -8.43 -6.42 9.73
N LEU A 123 -8.08 -6.89 10.92
CA LEU A 123 -7.19 -6.15 11.82
C LEU A 123 -5.83 -5.90 11.17
N TRP A 124 -5.27 -6.90 10.48
CA TRP A 124 -4.01 -6.73 9.75
C TRP A 124 -4.09 -5.63 8.68
N LEU A 125 -5.17 -5.60 7.89
CA LEU A 125 -5.39 -4.56 6.88
C LEU A 125 -5.50 -3.16 7.51
N THR A 126 -6.12 -3.03 8.68
CA THR A 126 -6.14 -1.74 9.41
C THR A 126 -4.75 -1.36 9.93
N LEU A 127 -3.99 -2.33 10.43
CA LEU A 127 -2.63 -2.09 10.93
C LEU A 127 -1.66 -1.65 9.84
N GLN A 128 -1.86 -2.06 8.58
CA GLN A 128 -1.05 -1.60 7.45
C GLN A 128 -1.10 -0.08 7.24
N MET A 129 -2.11 0.64 7.75
CA MET A 129 -2.17 2.09 7.65
C MET A 129 -1.05 2.80 8.44
N TYR A 130 -0.55 2.20 9.53
CA TYR A 130 0.49 2.81 10.37
C TYR A 130 1.91 2.80 9.78
N PRO A 131 2.45 1.67 9.28
CA PRO A 131 3.77 1.66 8.64
C PRO A 131 3.80 2.43 7.33
N LEU A 132 2.62 2.75 6.79
CA LEU A 132 2.45 3.54 5.57
C LEU A 132 2.24 5.04 5.87
N ALA A 133 1.67 5.44 7.02
CA ALA A 133 1.54 6.87 7.39
C ALA A 133 2.89 7.55 7.67
#